data_AF-A0A7V5HZD2-F1
#
_entry.id   AF-A0A7V5HZD2-F1
#
_cell.length_a   1.000
_cell.length_b   1.000
_cell.length_c   1.000
_cell.angle_alpha   90.00
_cell.angle_beta   90.00
_cell.angle_gamma   90.00
#
_symmetry.space_group_name_H-M   'P 1'
#
loop_
_entity.id
_entity.type
_entity.pdbx_description
1 polymer ?
#
loop_
_entity_poly.entity_id
_entity_poly.type
_entity_poly.pdbx_seq_one_letter_code
_entity_poly.pdbx_strand_id
1 'polypeptide(L)'
;MVQEKKINWGIIVLSIAILVLAASVIFTGVKVINTTKEGVKNLKNQVVRELEKTMRKEAISFIYAYRKSAVENRKLSPEDIEEGYRFADKFLSK
;
A
#
# COMPACT_ATOMS: atom_id res chain seq x y z
N MET A 1 8.32 40.52 -29.47
CA MET A 1 6.93 40.85 -29.11
C MET A 1 6.50 39.89 -28.01
N VAL A 2 6.35 40.40 -26.79
CA VAL A 2 5.99 39.61 -25.60
C VAL A 2 4.51 39.23 -25.74
N GLN A 3 4.20 37.94 -25.81
CA GLN A 3 2.81 37.47 -25.85
C GLN A 3 2.19 37.69 -24.47
N GLU A 4 1.29 38.67 -24.37
CA GLU A 4 0.43 38.81 -23.19
C GLU A 4 -0.50 37.61 -23.11
N LYS A 5 -0.18 36.67 -22.21
CA LYS A 5 -1.01 35.49 -21.94
C LYS A 5 -2.31 35.98 -21.32
N LYS A 6 -3.37 36.12 -22.12
CA LYS A 6 -4.70 36.56 -21.68
C LYS A 6 -5.23 35.57 -20.64
N ILE A 7 -5.16 35.95 -19.36
CA ILE A 7 -5.59 35.09 -18.25
C ILE A 7 -7.11 34.92 -18.33
N ASN A 8 -7.56 33.68 -18.50
CA ASN A 8 -8.97 33.36 -18.47
C ASN A 8 -9.42 33.17 -17.02
N TRP A 9 -9.94 34.26 -16.43
CA TRP A 9 -10.43 34.29 -15.05
C TRP A 9 -11.52 33.25 -14.77
N GLY A 10 -12.31 32.84 -15.77
CA GLY A 10 -13.31 31.78 -15.61
C GLY A 10 -12.69 30.42 -15.26
N ILE A 11 -11.52 30.10 -15.83
CA ILE A 11 -10.80 28.84 -15.55
C ILE A 11 -10.23 28.86 -14.13
N ILE A 12 -9.77 30.01 -13.66
CA ILE A 12 -9.24 30.16 -12.30
C ILE A 12 -10.35 29.88 -11.27
N VAL A 13 -11.52 30.50 -11.44
CA VAL A 13 -12.66 30.31 -10.53
C VAL A 13 -13.12 28.86 -10.53
N LEU A 14 -13.21 28.22 -11.69
CA LEU A 14 -13.58 26.81 -11.80
C LEU A 14 -12.56 25.90 -11.09
N SER A 15 -11.27 26.18 -11.26
CA SER A 15 -10.21 25.40 -10.63
C SER A 15 -10.26 25.51 -9.10
N ILE A 16 -10.52 26.71 -8.57
CA ILE A 16 -10.68 26.91 -7.12
C ILE A 16 -11.91 26.18 -6.60
N ALA A 17 -13.04 26.23 -7.29
CA ALA A 17 -14.27 25.53 -6.89
C ALA A 17 -14.06 24.00 -6.82
N ILE A 18 -13.37 23.42 -7.80
CA ILE A 18 -13.04 21.98 -7.81
C ILE A 18 -12.12 21.62 -6.64
N LEU A 19 -11.11 22.46 -6.35
CA LEU A 19 -10.20 22.23 -5.22
C LEU A 19 -10.93 22.29 -3.87
N VAL A 20 -11.87 23.22 -3.70
CA VAL A 20 -12.68 23.32 -2.47
C VAL A 20 -13.62 22.12 -2.32
N LEU A 21 -14.24 21.66 -3.40
CA LEU A 21 -15.07 20.45 -3.40
C LEU A 21 -14.23 19.21 -3.02
N ALA A 22 -13.05 19.06 -3.61
CA ALA A 22 -12.13 17.97 -3.27
C ALA A 22 -11.69 18.03 -1.80
N ALA A 23 -11.35 19.22 -1.29
CA ALA A 23 -10.98 19.41 0.10
C ALA A 23 -12.14 19.08 1.07
N SER A 24 -13.38 19.41 0.71
CA SER A 24 -14.58 19.11 1.51
C SER A 24 -14.84 17.61 1.67
N VAL A 25 -14.67 16.84 0.59
CA VAL A 25 -14.81 15.37 0.62
C VAL A 25 -13.73 14.74 1.50
N ILE A 26 -12.47 15.19 1.35
CA ILE A 26 -11.34 14.72 2.17
C ILE A 26 -11.58 15.08 3.66
N PHE A 27 -12.02 16.30 3.94
CA PHE A 27 -12.27 16.77 5.31
C PHE A 27 -13.41 16.00 5.98
N THR A 28 -14.48 15.70 5.25
CA THR A 28 -15.59 14.87 5.75
C THR A 28 -15.13 13.45 6.05
N GLY A 29 -14.33 12.84 5.16
CA GLY A 29 -13.73 11.52 5.38
C GLY A 29 -12.82 11.48 6.61
N VAL A 30 -11.92 12.47 6.77
CA VAL A 30 -11.00 12.55 7.92
C VAL A 30 -11.74 12.82 9.24
N LYS A 31 -12.81 13.64 9.23
CA LYS A 31 -13.61 13.93 10.44
C LYS A 31 -14.43 12.72 10.90
N VAL A 32 -14.93 11.90 9.98
CA VAL A 32 -15.57 10.62 10.30
C VAL A 32 -14.54 9.67 10.93
N ILE A 33 -13.36 9.52 10.32
CA ILE A 33 -12.27 8.68 10.84
C ILE A 33 -11.84 9.08 12.27
N ASN A 34 -11.77 10.38 12.57
CA ASN A 34 -11.39 10.86 13.90
C ASN A 34 -12.48 10.71 14.97
N THR A 35 -13.76 10.72 14.57
CA THR A 35 -14.90 10.50 15.48
C THR A 35 -15.10 9.01 15.79
N THR A 36 -14.72 8.12 14.88
CA THR A 36 -14.82 6.66 15.04
C THR A 36 -13.52 6.03 15.58
N LYS A 37 -12.87 6.71 16.53
CA LYS A 37 -11.55 6.34 17.08
C LYS A 37 -11.48 4.92 17.67
N GLU A 38 -12.58 4.33 18.09
CA GLU A 38 -12.61 2.96 18.64
C GLU A 38 -12.77 1.88 17.55
N GLY A 39 -13.67 2.10 16.57
CA GLY A 39 -13.87 1.18 15.44
C GLY A 39 -12.69 1.19 14.45
N VAL A 40 -12.12 2.37 14.18
CA VAL A 40 -10.96 2.50 13.28
C VAL A 40 -9.68 1.96 13.93
N LYS A 41 -9.53 2.04 15.26
CA LYS A 41 -8.36 1.45 15.94
C LYS A 41 -8.38 -0.07 15.82
N ASN A 42 -9.54 -0.71 15.93
CA ASN A 42 -9.68 -2.14 15.73
C ASN A 42 -9.45 -2.54 14.27
N LEU A 43 -10.00 -1.78 13.31
CA LEU A 43 -9.77 -2.01 11.89
C LEU A 43 -8.29 -1.81 11.50
N LYS A 44 -7.67 -0.74 11.99
CA LYS A 44 -6.23 -0.48 11.82
C LYS A 44 -5.39 -1.61 12.41
N ASN A 45 -5.73 -2.08 13.60
CA ASN A 45 -5.01 -3.18 14.23
C ASN A 45 -5.21 -4.50 13.48
N GLN A 46 -6.39 -4.77 12.93
CA GLN A 46 -6.64 -5.94 12.09
C GLN A 46 -5.86 -5.86 10.78
N VAL A 47 -5.94 -4.74 10.06
CA VAL A 47 -5.20 -4.52 8.81
C VAL A 47 -3.69 -4.61 9.04
N VAL A 48 -3.17 -4.02 10.11
CA VAL A 48 -1.74 -4.11 10.46
C VAL A 48 -1.35 -5.56 10.77
N ARG A 49 -2.15 -6.31 11.52
CA ARG A 49 -1.87 -7.72 11.82
C ARG A 49 -1.95 -8.61 10.58
N GLU A 50 -2.90 -8.37 9.68
CA GLU A 50 -2.99 -9.10 8.42
C GLU A 50 -1.82 -8.77 7.51
N LEU A 51 -1.45 -7.49 7.40
CA LEU A 51 -0.29 -7.06 6.65
C LEU A 51 1.00 -7.66 7.22
N GLU A 52 1.16 -7.68 8.54
CA GLU A 52 2.30 -8.27 9.22
C GLU A 52 2.38 -9.79 8.97
N LYS A 53 1.24 -10.49 8.99
CA LYS A 53 1.18 -11.92 8.62
C LYS A 53 1.59 -12.17 7.18
N THR A 54 1.08 -11.36 6.24
CA THR A 54 1.42 -11.48 4.82
C THR A 54 2.90 -11.17 4.59
N MET A 55 3.40 -10.07 5.13
CA MET A 55 4.81 -9.67 5.05
C MET A 55 5.74 -10.72 5.66
N ARG A 56 5.34 -11.32 6.79
CA ARG A 56 6.11 -12.40 7.43
C ARG A 56 6.17 -13.64 6.54
N LYS A 57 5.04 -14.04 5.93
CA LYS A 57 5.00 -15.16 4.99
C LYS A 57 5.88 -14.90 3.77
N GLU A 58 5.80 -13.71 3.17
CA GLU A 58 6.61 -13.32 2.02
C GLU A 58 8.10 -13.24 2.35
N ALA A 59 8.47 -12.68 3.51
CA ALA A 59 9.86 -12.62 3.92
C ALA A 59 10.45 -14.03 4.12
N ILE A 60 9.71 -14.93 4.77
CA ILE A 60 10.14 -16.32 4.99
C ILE A 60 10.28 -17.05 3.65
N SER A 61 9.32 -16.89 2.73
CA SER A 61 9.38 -17.53 1.42
C SER A 61 10.57 -17.04 0.60
N PHE A 62 10.79 -15.73 0.54
CA PHE A 62 11.91 -15.15 -0.19
C PHE A 62 13.26 -15.55 0.39
N ILE A 63 13.41 -15.51 1.72
CA ILE A 63 14.66 -15.92 2.38
C ILE A 63 14.98 -17.38 2.07
N TYR A 64 13.97 -18.26 2.11
CA TYR A 64 14.14 -19.67 1.77
C TYR A 64 14.57 -19.83 0.31
N ALA A 65 13.82 -19.22 -0.62
CA ALA A 65 14.05 -19.31 -2.05
C ALA A 65 15.46 -18.81 -2.43
N TYR A 66 15.83 -17.63 -1.90
CA TYR A 66 17.16 -17.05 -2.09
C TYR A 66 18.28 -17.92 -1.53
N ARG A 67 18.10 -18.45 -0.30
CA ARG A 67 19.11 -19.31 0.32
C ARG A 67 19.28 -20.60 -0.48
N LYS A 68 18.19 -21.19 -0.96
CA LYS A 68 18.23 -22.38 -1.81
C LYS A 68 18.98 -22.11 -3.11
N SER A 69 18.62 -21.05 -3.84
CA SER A 69 19.29 -20.69 -5.09
C SER A 69 20.77 -20.36 -4.88
N ALA A 70 21.12 -19.69 -3.78
CA ALA A 70 22.50 -19.36 -3.43
C ALA A 70 23.34 -20.60 -3.10
N VAL A 71 22.79 -21.57 -2.36
CA VAL A 71 23.47 -22.84 -2.05
C VAL A 71 23.71 -23.66 -3.33
N GLU A 72 22.75 -23.64 -4.24
CA GLU A 72 22.85 -24.33 -5.54
C GLU A 72 23.62 -23.51 -6.60
N ASN A 73 24.18 -22.35 -6.20
CA ASN A 73 24.94 -21.42 -7.03
C ASN A 73 24.27 -21.11 -8.38
N ARG A 74 22.95 -20.93 -8.35
CA ARG A 74 22.15 -20.62 -9.53
C ARG A 74 21.26 -19.41 -9.28
N LYS A 75 20.73 -18.86 -10.37
CA LYS A 75 19.76 -17.77 -10.28
C LYS A 75 18.46 -18.27 -9.64
N LEU A 76 17.82 -17.35 -8.92
CA LEU A 76 16.49 -17.54 -8.37
C LEU A 76 15.51 -17.84 -9.50
N SER A 77 14.76 -18.93 -9.36
CA SER A 77 13.74 -19.36 -10.31
C SER A 77 12.33 -19.21 -9.75
N PRO A 78 11.29 -19.17 -10.59
CA PRO A 78 9.90 -19.20 -10.14
C PRO A 78 9.58 -20.40 -9.24
N GLU A 79 10.18 -21.55 -9.52
CA GLU A 79 9.99 -22.78 -8.74
C GLU A 79 10.52 -22.62 -7.30
N ASP A 80 11.63 -21.90 -7.12
CA ASP A 80 12.17 -21.62 -5.77
C ASP A 80 11.24 -20.73 -4.95
N ILE A 81 10.58 -19.77 -5.60
CA ILE A 81 9.62 -18.88 -4.96
C ILE A 81 8.39 -19.67 -4.51
N GLU A 82 7.86 -20.55 -5.37
CA GLU A 82 6.74 -21.43 -5.04
C GLU A 82 7.07 -22.34 -3.85
N GLU A 83 8.25 -22.97 -3.88
CA GLU A 83 8.72 -23.82 -2.80
C GLU A 83 8.95 -23.03 -1.51
N GLY A 84 9.44 -21.80 -1.61
CA GLY A 84 9.52 -20.84 -0.52
C GLY A 84 8.15 -20.55 0.10
N TYR A 85 7.10 -20.36 -0.70
CA TYR A 85 5.74 -20.17 -0.17
C TYR A 85 5.22 -21.42 0.53
N ARG A 86 5.44 -22.61 -0.03
CA ARG A 86 5.09 -23.88 0.62
C ARG A 86 5.84 -24.08 1.94
N PHE A 87 7.11 -23.68 1.98
CA PHE A 87 7.92 -23.69 3.20
C PHE A 87 7.37 -22.70 4.24
N ALA A 88 7.07 -21.46 3.85
CA ALA A 88 6.51 -20.44 4.74
C ALA A 88 5.17 -20.87 5.33
N ASP A 89 4.30 -21.49 4.53
CA ASP A 89 3.02 -22.04 5.01
C ASP A 89 3.23 -23.13 6.06
N LYS A 90 4.14 -24.07 5.83
CA LYS A 90 4.48 -25.11 6.82
C LYS A 90 5.11 -24.53 8.08
N PHE A 91 5.98 -23.53 7.94
CA PHE A 91 6.68 -22.90 9.05
C PHE A 91 5.74 -22.10 9.96
N LEU A 92 4.76 -21.40 9.37
CA LEU A 92 3.78 -20.58 10.09
C LEU A 92 2.57 -21.37 10.60
N SER A 93 2.35 -22.59 10.09
CA SER A 93 1.31 -23.50 10.60
C SER A 93 1.73 -24.28 11.85
N LYS A 94 2.97 -24.08 12.32
CA LYS A 94 3.55 -24.68 13.53
C LYS A 94 3.55 -23.66 14.67
#